data_AF-A0A1A7R913-F1
#
_entry.id   AF-A0A1A7R913-F1
#
_cell.length_a   1.000
_cell.length_b   1.000
_cell.length_c   1.000
_cell.angle_alpha   90.00
_cell.angle_beta   90.00
_cell.angle_gamma   90.00
#
_symmetry.space_group_name_H-M   'P 1'
#
loop_
_entity.id
_entity.type
_entity.pdbx_description
1 polymer ?
#
loop_
_entity_poly.entity_id
_entity_poly.type
_entity_poly.pdbx_seq_one_letter_code
_entity_poly.pdbx_strand_id
1 'polypeptide(L)'
;MLKESKAYTHHRVNELNSRFDSFRDEVYAAVASSIAIASLPQPTDAGYNKFSVGMGTWESKQIYALGFSGVAESNKYVYKVAATSNSEGDFGAGASIG
;
A
#
# COMPACT_ATOMS: atom_id res chain seq x y z
N MET A 1 30.07 -33.60 -9.61
CA MET A 1 30.62 -32.58 -8.68
C MET A 1 30.72 -31.16 -9.26
N LEU A 2 31.66 -30.78 -10.16
CA LEU A 2 31.76 -29.38 -10.64
C LEU A 2 30.59 -28.89 -11.52
N LYS A 3 30.00 -29.76 -12.36
CA LYS A 3 28.84 -29.40 -13.19
C LYS A 3 27.54 -29.29 -12.39
N GLU A 4 27.35 -30.14 -11.39
CA GLU A 4 26.22 -30.07 -10.44
C GLU A 4 26.31 -28.84 -9.53
N SER A 5 27.50 -28.51 -9.04
CA SER A 5 27.72 -27.32 -8.21
C SER A 5 27.44 -26.03 -9.00
N LYS A 6 27.84 -25.95 -10.28
CA LYS A 6 27.45 -24.84 -11.15
C LYS A 6 25.94 -24.78 -11.37
N ALA A 7 25.28 -25.89 -11.66
CA ALA A 7 23.82 -25.90 -11.82
C ALA A 7 23.11 -25.44 -10.54
N TYR A 8 23.53 -25.93 -9.38
CA TYR A 8 23.02 -25.51 -8.07
C TYR A 8 23.22 -24.01 -7.80
N THR A 9 24.41 -23.48 -8.08
CA THR A 9 24.69 -22.04 -7.95
C THR A 9 23.84 -21.21 -8.91
N HIS A 10 23.67 -21.64 -10.17
CA HIS A 10 22.82 -20.91 -11.13
C HIS A 10 21.34 -20.94 -10.72
N HIS A 11 20.84 -22.07 -10.22
CA HIS A 11 19.49 -22.15 -9.68
C HIS A 11 19.31 -21.22 -8.47
N ARG A 12 20.29 -21.18 -7.57
CA ARG A 12 20.24 -20.30 -6.40
C ARG A 12 20.27 -18.82 -6.77
N VAL A 13 21.10 -18.44 -7.74
CA VAL A 13 21.17 -17.05 -8.24
C VAL A 13 19.87 -16.65 -8.93
N ASN A 14 19.27 -17.51 -9.75
CA ASN A 14 18.00 -17.23 -10.39
C ASN A 14 16.85 -17.11 -9.39
N GLU A 15 16.84 -17.97 -8.36
CA GLU A 15 15.87 -17.88 -7.27
C GLU A 15 16.03 -16.57 -6.49
N LEU A 16 17.27 -16.14 -6.22
CA LEU A 16 17.55 -14.88 -5.55
C LEU A 16 17.12 -13.67 -6.38
N ASN A 17 17.41 -13.67 -7.68
CA ASN A 17 16.99 -12.58 -8.58
C ASN A 17 15.47 -12.47 -8.63
N SER A 18 14.77 -13.61 -8.77
CA SER A 18 13.31 -13.66 -8.75
C SER A 18 12.74 -13.10 -7.43
N ARG A 19 13.29 -13.53 -6.28
CA ARG A 19 12.90 -13.00 -4.96
C ARG A 19 13.17 -11.50 -4.82
N PHE A 20 14.27 -11.02 -5.38
CA PHE A 20 14.62 -9.61 -5.34
C PHE A 20 13.66 -8.76 -6.19
N ASP A 21 13.31 -9.23 -7.39
CA ASP A 21 12.34 -8.56 -8.24
C ASP A 21 10.96 -8.53 -7.58
N SER A 22 10.51 -9.63 -6.96
CA SER A 22 9.27 -9.66 -6.18
C SER A 22 9.31 -8.67 -5.01
N PHE A 23 10.42 -8.64 -4.26
CA PHE A 23 10.58 -7.70 -3.16
C PHE A 23 10.53 -6.23 -3.62
N ARG A 24 11.17 -5.89 -4.74
CA ARG A 24 11.11 -4.54 -5.31
C ARG A 24 9.66 -4.16 -5.66
N ASP A 25 8.93 -5.07 -6.27
CA ASP A 25 7.55 -4.88 -6.66
C ASP A 25 6.63 -4.64 -5.45
N GLU A 26 6.81 -5.42 -4.37
CA GLU A 26 6.10 -5.24 -3.09
C GLU A 26 6.39 -3.85 -2.49
N VAL A 27 7.65 -3.39 -2.52
CA VAL A 27 8.03 -2.06 -2.03
C VAL A 27 7.36 -0.95 -2.84
N TYR A 28 7.35 -1.06 -4.17
CA TYR A 28 6.66 -0.08 -5.02
C TYR A 28 5.16 -0.05 -4.77
N ALA A 29 4.52 -1.22 -4.56
CA ALA A 29 3.12 -1.31 -4.18
C ALA A 29 2.85 -0.66 -2.82
N ALA A 30 3.75 -0.82 -1.84
CA ALA A 30 3.63 -0.17 -0.53
C ALA A 30 3.73 1.37 -0.63
N VAL A 31 4.64 1.89 -1.46
CA VAL A 31 4.77 3.34 -1.70
C VAL A 31 3.52 3.89 -2.41
N ALA A 32 3.07 3.23 -3.48
CA ALA A 32 1.85 3.63 -4.19
C ALA A 32 0.61 3.57 -3.29
N SER A 33 0.49 2.56 -2.41
CA SER A 33 -0.56 2.47 -1.39
C SER A 33 -0.54 3.67 -0.45
N SER A 34 0.64 4.07 0.00
CA SER A 34 0.82 5.20 0.90
C SER A 34 0.39 6.51 0.24
N ILE A 35 0.77 6.71 -1.02
CA ILE A 35 0.33 7.86 -1.83
C ILE A 35 -1.20 7.87 -1.96
N ALA A 36 -1.80 6.71 -2.29
CA ALA A 36 -3.24 6.57 -2.44
C ALA A 36 -3.99 6.96 -1.15
N ILE A 37 -3.58 6.41 0.00
CA ILE A 37 -4.19 6.71 1.32
C ILE A 37 -4.02 8.18 1.71
N ALA A 38 -2.84 8.74 1.47
CA ALA A 38 -2.55 10.14 1.77
C ALA A 38 -3.42 11.10 0.95
N SER A 39 -3.72 10.74 -0.31
CA SER A 39 -4.58 11.53 -1.19
C SER A 39 -6.07 11.53 -0.77
N LEU A 40 -6.49 10.60 0.10
CA LEU A 40 -7.90 10.49 0.50
C LEU A 40 -8.35 11.72 1.30
N PRO A 41 -9.37 12.48 0.83
CA PRO A 41 -9.87 13.65 1.52
C PRO A 41 -10.45 13.33 2.89
N GLN A 42 -10.34 14.29 3.81
CA GLN A 42 -10.91 14.28 5.15
C GLN A 42 -11.96 15.40 5.29
N PRO A 43 -13.03 15.25 6.08
CA PRO A 43 -13.90 16.38 6.41
C PRO A 43 -13.19 17.37 7.34
N THR A 44 -13.53 18.65 7.22
CA THR A 44 -13.02 19.74 8.08
C THR A 44 -14.04 20.19 9.11
N ASP A 45 -15.32 19.86 8.90
CA ASP A 45 -16.43 20.30 9.74
C ASP A 45 -16.71 19.30 10.86
N ALA A 46 -16.97 19.81 12.07
CA ALA A 46 -17.27 18.99 13.23
C ALA A 46 -18.58 18.21 13.07
N GLY A 47 -18.56 16.93 13.46
CA GLY A 47 -19.71 16.02 13.33
C GLY A 47 -19.87 15.40 11.94
N TYR A 48 -19.03 15.75 10.97
CA TYR A 48 -19.12 15.21 9.61
C TYR A 48 -18.22 13.99 9.44
N ASN A 49 -18.76 13.03 8.69
CA ASN A 49 -18.04 11.85 8.22
C ASN A 49 -17.94 11.89 6.69
N LYS A 50 -16.88 11.30 6.14
CA LYS A 50 -16.60 11.27 4.71
C LYS A 50 -16.13 9.89 4.30
N PHE A 51 -16.77 9.35 3.27
CA PHE A 51 -16.25 8.24 2.49
C PHE A 51 -15.43 8.79 1.32
N SER A 52 -14.26 8.22 1.10
CA SER A 52 -13.28 8.68 0.12
C SER A 52 -12.76 7.51 -0.69
N VAL A 53 -12.54 7.74 -1.99
CA VAL A 53 -11.82 6.83 -2.89
C VAL A 53 -10.66 7.61 -3.52
N GLY A 54 -9.54 6.92 -3.71
CA GLY A 54 -8.33 7.51 -4.28
C GLY A 54 -7.51 6.46 -5.02
N MET A 55 -6.48 6.92 -5.70
CA MET A 55 -5.50 6.06 -6.35
C MET A 55 -4.11 6.63 -6.16
N GLY A 56 -3.12 5.76 -6.14
CA GLY A 56 -1.72 6.11 -6.03
C GLY A 56 -0.93 5.31 -7.05
N THR A 57 0.05 5.96 -7.66
CA THR A 57 0.95 5.32 -8.61
C THR A 57 2.39 5.61 -8.21
N TRP A 58 3.24 4.60 -8.36
CA TRP A 58 4.67 4.71 -8.17
C TRP A 58 5.37 3.72 -9.11
N GLU A 59 6.28 4.22 -9.94
CA GLU A 59 6.91 3.43 -11.00
C GLU A 59 5.85 2.70 -11.87
N SER A 60 5.91 1.37 -11.95
CA SER A 60 4.96 0.55 -12.70
C SER A 60 3.73 0.11 -11.91
N LYS A 61 3.62 0.47 -10.61
CA LYS A 61 2.53 0.02 -9.73
C LYS A 61 1.42 1.06 -9.63
N GLN A 62 0.18 0.58 -9.66
CA GLN A 62 -1.04 1.37 -9.47
C GLN A 62 -1.87 0.73 -8.37
N ILE A 63 -2.26 1.53 -7.37
CA ILE A 63 -3.00 1.09 -6.19
C ILE A 63 -4.26 1.94 -6.07
N TYR A 64 -5.36 1.29 -5.70
CA TYR A 64 -6.60 1.96 -5.34
C TYR A 64 -6.77 1.97 -3.82
N ALA A 65 -7.27 3.08 -3.29
CA ALA A 65 -7.56 3.25 -1.87
C ALA A 65 -9.04 3.59 -1.65
N LEU A 66 -9.61 3.03 -0.59
CA LEU A 66 -10.89 3.41 -0.03
C LEU A 66 -10.66 3.85 1.41
N GLY A 67 -11.39 4.84 1.88
CA GLY A 67 -11.28 5.25 3.27
C GLY A 67 -12.52 5.93 3.80
N PHE A 68 -12.55 5.98 5.12
CA PHE A 68 -13.58 6.64 5.90
C PHE A 68 -12.90 7.51 6.94
N SER A 69 -13.34 8.76 7.04
CA SER A 69 -12.77 9.70 8.01
C SER A 69 -13.83 10.62 8.56
N GLY A 70 -13.62 11.16 9.75
CA GLY A 70 -14.60 12.02 10.41
C GLY A 70 -13.98 12.94 11.43
N VAL A 71 -14.68 14.02 11.73
CA VAL A 71 -14.39 14.91 12.85
C VAL A 71 -15.50 14.72 13.87
N ALA A 72 -15.14 14.46 15.12
CA ALA A 72 -16.12 14.31 16.20
C ALA A 72 -16.95 15.59 16.36
N GLU A 73 -18.19 15.48 16.82
CA GLU A 73 -19.08 16.63 17.06
C GLU A 73 -18.48 17.66 18.02
N SER A 74 -17.66 17.19 18.97
CA SER A 74 -16.94 18.05 19.91
C SER A 74 -15.80 18.86 19.27
N ASN A 75 -15.46 18.58 18.01
CA ASN A 75 -14.31 19.11 17.27
C ASN A 75 -12.94 18.84 17.92
N LYS A 76 -12.88 17.91 18.88
CA LYS A 76 -11.66 17.59 19.64
C LYS A 76 -10.90 16.39 19.07
N TYR A 77 -11.53 15.62 18.20
CA TYR A 77 -10.98 14.38 17.68
C TYR A 77 -11.28 14.25 16.19
N VAL A 78 -10.29 13.80 15.45
CA VAL A 78 -10.35 13.42 14.05
C VAL A 78 -9.97 11.95 13.97
N TYR A 79 -10.69 11.18 13.16
CA TYR A 79 -10.32 9.80 12.89
C TYR A 79 -10.31 9.52 11.39
N LYS A 80 -9.44 8.61 10.96
CA LYS A 80 -9.36 8.16 9.57
C LYS A 80 -8.98 6.68 9.54
N VAL A 81 -9.71 5.91 8.76
CA VAL A 81 -9.41 4.53 8.39
C VAL A 81 -9.33 4.42 6.88
N ALA A 82 -8.39 3.63 6.37
CA ALA A 82 -8.23 3.43 4.94
C ALA A 82 -7.77 2.01 4.65
N ALA A 83 -8.13 1.52 3.47
CA ALA A 83 -7.72 0.25 2.91
C ALA A 83 -7.28 0.46 1.46
N THR A 84 -6.37 -0.39 0.99
CA THR A 84 -5.75 -0.33 -0.33
C THR A 84 -5.71 -1.69 -0.97
N SER A 85 -5.80 -1.74 -2.29
CA SER A 85 -5.56 -2.95 -3.06
C SER A 85 -5.03 -2.64 -4.46
N ASN A 86 -4.22 -3.53 -5.03
CA ASN A 86 -3.81 -3.52 -6.44
C ASN A 86 -4.45 -4.67 -7.24
N SER A 87 -4.20 -4.64 -8.54
CA SER A 87 -4.55 -5.70 -9.48
C SER A 87 -3.84 -7.04 -9.23
N GLU A 88 -2.80 -7.07 -8.41
CA GLU A 88 -2.00 -8.27 -8.09
C GLU A 88 -2.57 -9.03 -6.87
N GLY A 89 -3.59 -8.46 -6.21
CA GLY A 89 -4.24 -9.06 -5.05
C GLY A 89 -3.62 -8.67 -3.71
N ASP A 90 -2.65 -7.76 -3.70
CA ASP A 90 -2.08 -7.22 -2.47
C ASP A 90 -3.10 -6.31 -1.77
N PHE A 91 -3.00 -6.30 -0.45
CA PHE A 91 -3.89 -5.54 0.42
C PHE A 91 -3.10 -4.84 1.52
N GLY A 92 -3.49 -3.61 1.83
CA GLY A 92 -2.97 -2.86 2.97
C GLY A 92 -4.08 -2.06 3.63
N ALA A 93 -3.98 -1.81 4.94
CA ALA A 93 -4.92 -0.98 5.65
C ALA A 93 -4.24 -0.19 6.77
N GLY A 94 -4.86 0.91 7.18
CA GLY A 94 -4.36 1.76 8.25
C GLY A 94 -5.49 2.51 8.94
N ALA A 95 -5.24 2.93 10.18
CA ALA A 95 -6.14 3.73 10.98
C ALA A 95 -5.35 4.78 11.77
N SER A 96 -5.98 5.91 12.05
CA SER A 96 -5.40 7.00 12.84
C SER A 96 -6.48 7.76 13.59
N ILE A 97 -6.08 8.36 14.72
CA ILE A 97 -6.88 9.27 15.53
C ILE A 97 -5.97 10.40 16.02
N GLY A 98 -6.48 11.63 16.06
CA GLY A 98 -5.74 12.81 16.49
C GLY A 98 -6.61 14.01 16.80
#